data_AF-L1MJ40-F1
#
_entry.id   AF-L1MJ40-F1
#
_cell.length_a   1.000
_cell.length_b   1.000
_cell.length_c   1.000
_cell.angle_alpha   90.00
_cell.angle_beta   90.00
_cell.angle_gamma   90.00
#
_symmetry.space_group_name_H-M   'P 1'
#
loop_
_entity.id
_entity.type
_entity.pdbx_description
1 polymer ?
#
loop_
_entity_poly.entity_id
_entity_poly.type
_entity_poly.pdbx_seq_one_letter_code
_entity_poly.pdbx_strand_id
1 'polypeptide(L)'
;MDTTTPQEAQAQLAEARLRTQGISGFSPVWVTYEIILIAMTFEVLCAYFDGHPDFQSLRTPFFAMGMAWLFGGIVMLILTKTISKPIRFGFERRWDIMHYLTAGGFFVSTLIVVFAPLELWHVLAIISTYLLLGIAAPVWEVITVRNLYRNAQ
;
A
#
# COMPACT_ATOMS: atom_id res chain seq x y z
N MET A 1 28.10 -34.09 2.51
CA MET A 1 26.99 -33.95 1.56
C MET A 1 25.77 -34.50 2.27
N ASP A 2 24.91 -33.63 2.80
CA ASP A 2 23.69 -34.04 3.50
C ASP A 2 22.68 -34.53 2.47
N THR A 3 22.61 -35.86 2.30
CA THR A 3 21.56 -36.49 1.52
C THR A 3 20.28 -36.45 2.35
N THR A 4 19.47 -35.43 2.11
CA THR A 4 18.10 -35.33 2.62
C THR A 4 17.38 -36.62 2.27
N THR A 5 16.90 -37.36 3.26
CA THR A 5 16.22 -38.63 3.01
C THR A 5 14.87 -38.38 2.32
N PRO A 6 14.36 -39.32 1.51
CA PRO A 6 13.07 -39.14 0.83
C PRO A 6 11.90 -38.84 1.78
N GLN A 7 11.96 -39.33 3.02
CA GLN A 7 10.98 -39.02 4.07
C GLN A 7 11.11 -37.57 4.58
N GLU A 8 12.32 -37.04 4.74
CA GLU A 8 12.53 -35.63 5.10
C GLU A 8 12.09 -34.70 3.96
N ALA A 9 12.34 -35.08 2.71
CA ALA A 9 11.86 -34.33 1.55
C ALA A 9 10.32 -34.31 1.49
N GLN A 10 9.65 -35.44 1.78
CA GLN A 10 8.19 -35.50 1.87
C GLN A 10 7.65 -34.73 3.07
N ALA A 11 8.31 -34.75 4.22
CA ALA A 11 7.94 -33.95 5.39
C ALA A 11 8.06 -32.46 5.10
N GLN A 12 9.14 -32.02 4.44
CA GLN A 12 9.33 -30.64 4.00
C GLN A 12 8.29 -30.22 2.95
N LEU A 13 7.92 -31.11 2.01
CA LEU A 13 6.86 -30.86 1.03
C LEU A 13 5.47 -30.82 1.66
N ALA A 14 5.18 -31.67 2.64
CA ALA A 14 3.92 -31.67 3.38
C ALA A 14 3.80 -30.44 4.27
N GLU A 15 4.89 -30.03 4.92
CA GLU A 15 4.97 -28.79 5.68
C GLU A 15 4.85 -27.57 4.76
N ALA A 16 5.47 -27.60 3.58
CA ALA A 16 5.30 -26.56 2.56
C ALA A 16 3.85 -26.50 2.03
N ARG A 17 3.18 -27.66 1.84
CA ARG A 17 1.76 -27.76 1.45
C ARG A 17 0.82 -27.24 2.54
N LEU A 18 1.05 -27.60 3.80
CA LEU A 18 0.27 -27.09 4.94
C LEU A 18 0.50 -25.59 5.13
N ARG A 19 1.73 -25.10 4.89
CA ARG A 19 2.01 -23.67 4.84
C ARG A 19 1.30 -22.99 3.69
N THR A 20 1.15 -23.61 2.51
CA THR A 20 0.53 -23.03 1.31
C THR A 20 -0.99 -23.12 1.24
N GLN A 21 -1.62 -24.10 1.89
CA GLN A 21 -3.08 -24.30 1.87
C GLN A 21 -3.88 -23.18 2.56
N GLY A 22 -3.24 -22.32 3.36
CA GLY A 22 -3.84 -21.11 3.93
C GLY A 22 -3.51 -19.79 3.20
N ILE A 23 -2.75 -19.84 2.08
CA ILE A 23 -2.10 -18.66 1.46
C ILE A 23 -2.96 -17.95 0.42
N SER A 24 -4.08 -18.52 -0.02
CA SER A 24 -4.76 -18.06 -1.23
C SER A 24 -5.72 -16.87 -1.04
N GLY A 25 -5.56 -16.10 0.03
CA GLY A 25 -6.42 -14.95 0.34
C GLY A 25 -5.81 -13.62 -0.11
N PHE A 26 -6.63 -12.77 -0.74
CA PHE A 26 -6.31 -11.36 -0.96
C PHE A 26 -6.15 -10.66 0.40
N SER A 27 -4.94 -10.20 0.77
CA SER A 27 -4.73 -9.64 2.10
C SER A 27 -5.40 -8.28 2.26
N PRO A 28 -6.08 -7.99 3.37
CA PRO A 28 -6.69 -6.68 3.62
C PRO A 28 -5.69 -5.52 3.77
N VAL A 29 -4.37 -5.77 3.77
CA VAL A 29 -3.32 -4.74 3.86
C VAL A 29 -3.43 -3.70 2.73
N TRP A 30 -3.90 -4.09 1.53
CA TRP A 30 -4.13 -3.14 0.43
C TRP A 30 -5.13 -2.04 0.78
N VAL A 31 -6.14 -2.34 1.60
CA VAL A 31 -7.15 -1.35 2.00
C VAL A 31 -6.50 -0.22 2.80
N THR A 32 -5.60 -0.59 3.71
CA THR A 32 -4.87 0.38 4.52
C THR A 32 -3.97 1.26 3.65
N TYR A 33 -3.32 0.64 2.66
CA TYR A 33 -2.47 1.32 1.69
C TYR A 33 -3.25 2.37 0.88
N GLU A 34 -4.42 2.02 0.36
CA GLU A 34 -5.29 2.95 -0.39
C GLU A 34 -5.74 4.12 0.48
N ILE A 35 -6.13 3.85 1.73
CA ILE A 35 -6.54 4.90 2.66
C ILE A 35 -5.42 5.92 2.89
N ILE A 36 -4.17 5.45 3.03
CA ILE A 36 -3.00 6.33 3.19
C ILE A 36 -2.77 7.18 1.94
N LEU A 37 -2.88 6.60 0.73
CA LEU A 37 -2.74 7.34 -0.53
C LEU A 37 -3.83 8.42 -0.69
N ILE A 38 -5.07 8.11 -0.27
CA ILE A 38 -6.16 9.09 -0.25
C ILE A 38 -5.83 10.23 0.72
N ALA A 39 -5.36 9.92 1.93
CA ALA A 39 -4.96 10.94 2.90
C ALA A 39 -3.84 11.86 2.34
N MET A 40 -2.83 11.28 1.70
CA MET A 40 -1.73 12.02 1.04
C MET A 40 -2.22 12.91 -0.11
N THR A 41 -3.27 12.51 -0.81
CA THR A 41 -3.89 13.32 -1.86
C THR A 41 -4.49 14.61 -1.30
N PHE A 42 -5.16 14.53 -0.14
CA PHE A 42 -5.70 15.70 0.54
C PHE A 42 -4.60 16.64 1.04
N GLU A 43 -3.47 16.10 1.48
CA GLU A 43 -2.31 16.91 1.91
C GLU A 43 -1.73 17.74 0.76
N VAL A 44 -1.53 17.14 -0.42
CA VAL A 44 -1.05 17.85 -1.61
C VAL A 44 -2.03 18.95 -2.05
N LEU A 45 -3.34 18.70 -1.94
CA LEU A 45 -4.36 19.71 -2.22
C LEU A 45 -4.31 20.86 -1.20
N CYS A 46 -4.14 20.56 0.08
CA CYS A 46 -3.98 21.59 1.11
C CYS A 46 -2.73 22.46 0.85
N ALA A 47 -1.62 21.85 0.48
CA ALA A 47 -0.39 22.55 0.13
C ALA A 47 -0.57 23.47 -1.08
N TYR A 48 -1.35 23.04 -2.08
CA TYR A 48 -1.72 23.90 -3.20
C TYR A 48 -2.57 25.10 -2.75
N PHE A 49 -3.58 24.87 -1.89
CA PHE A 49 -4.43 25.94 -1.38
C PHE A 49 -3.69 26.94 -0.50
N ASP A 50 -2.66 26.50 0.24
CA ASP A 50 -1.82 27.38 1.06
C ASP A 50 -1.13 28.47 0.20
N GLY A 51 -0.79 28.17 -1.05
CA GLY A 51 -0.22 29.11 -2.02
C GLY A 51 -1.24 29.91 -2.84
N HIS A 52 -2.54 29.62 -2.75
CA HIS A 52 -3.57 30.22 -3.60
C HIS A 52 -4.71 30.84 -2.76
N PRO A 53 -4.72 32.17 -2.58
CA PRO A 53 -5.71 32.87 -1.76
C PRO A 53 -7.16 32.57 -2.15
N ASP A 54 -7.44 32.40 -3.44
CA ASP A 54 -8.78 32.10 -3.97
C ASP A 54 -9.36 30.77 -3.46
N PHE A 55 -8.50 29.85 -3.01
CA PHE A 55 -8.88 28.53 -2.52
C PHE A 55 -8.67 28.35 -1.01
N GLN A 56 -8.28 29.38 -0.27
CA GLN A 56 -8.01 29.28 1.17
C GLN A 56 -9.20 28.78 1.99
N SER A 57 -10.43 29.09 1.58
CA SER A 57 -11.65 28.59 2.24
C SER A 57 -11.80 27.06 2.12
N LEU A 58 -11.21 26.43 1.10
CA LEU A 58 -11.22 24.99 0.88
C LEU A 58 -10.13 24.24 1.67
N ARG A 59 -9.13 24.97 2.18
CA ARG A 59 -8.00 24.38 2.90
C ARG A 59 -8.43 23.61 4.14
N THR A 60 -9.22 24.22 5.03
CA THR A 60 -9.68 23.58 6.27
C THR A 60 -10.55 22.33 6.04
N PRO A 61 -11.59 22.34 5.18
CA PRO A 61 -12.38 21.13 4.96
C PRO A 61 -11.57 19.98 4.33
N PHE A 62 -10.65 20.27 3.41
CA PHE A 62 -9.78 19.24 2.82
C PHE A 62 -8.78 18.69 3.84
N PHE A 63 -8.24 19.53 4.71
CA PHE A 63 -7.39 19.08 5.81
C PHE A 63 -8.15 18.14 6.77
N ALA A 64 -9.36 18.52 7.17
CA ALA A 64 -10.21 17.68 8.01
C ALA A 64 -10.51 16.32 7.35
N MET A 65 -10.80 16.33 6.04
CA MET A 65 -11.01 15.10 5.27
C MET A 65 -9.75 14.23 5.23
N GLY A 66 -8.59 14.82 4.95
CA GLY A 66 -7.29 14.12 4.96
C GLY A 66 -7.02 13.45 6.30
N MET A 67 -7.23 14.17 7.41
CA MET A 67 -7.07 13.62 8.77
C MET A 67 -8.06 12.50 9.08
N ALA A 68 -9.31 12.59 8.60
CA ALA A 68 -10.30 11.54 8.77
C ALA A 68 -9.90 10.25 8.05
N TRP A 69 -9.40 10.36 6.81
CA TRP A 69 -8.83 9.22 6.09
C TRP A 69 -7.61 8.64 6.82
N LEU A 70 -6.69 9.49 7.25
CA LEU A 70 -5.48 9.06 7.98
C LEU A 70 -5.83 8.31 9.26
N PHE A 71 -6.79 8.81 10.03
CA PHE A 71 -7.32 8.14 11.22
C PHE A 71 -7.97 6.79 10.86
N GLY A 72 -8.83 6.76 9.85
CA GLY A 72 -9.45 5.52 9.36
C GLY A 72 -8.41 4.48 8.93
N GLY A 73 -7.31 4.92 8.30
CA GLY A 73 -6.20 4.07 7.87
C GLY A 73 -5.45 3.46 9.05
N ILE A 74 -5.16 4.25 10.08
CA ILE A 74 -4.53 3.75 11.32
C ILE A 74 -5.43 2.72 12.01
N VAL A 75 -6.73 3.00 12.15
CA VAL A 75 -7.69 2.06 12.74
C VAL A 75 -7.74 0.76 11.92
N MET A 76 -7.81 0.86 10.60
CA MET A 76 -7.84 -0.31 9.72
C MET A 76 -6.53 -1.11 9.77
N LEU A 77 -5.38 -0.45 9.89
CA LEU A 77 -4.08 -1.09 10.05
C LEU A 77 -4.02 -1.89 11.35
N ILE A 78 -4.49 -1.31 12.46
CA ILE A 78 -4.52 -1.97 13.77
C ILE A 78 -5.45 -3.19 13.71
N LEU A 79 -6.65 -3.04 13.15
CA LEU A 79 -7.60 -4.15 12.99
C LEU A 79 -7.01 -5.25 12.12
N THR A 80 -6.39 -4.89 11.00
CA THR A 80 -5.74 -5.83 10.09
C THR A 80 -4.63 -6.60 10.79
N LYS A 81 -3.77 -5.94 11.56
CA LYS A 81 -2.70 -6.60 12.33
C LYS A 81 -3.22 -7.48 13.46
N THR A 82 -4.33 -7.10 14.08
CA THR A 82 -4.91 -7.83 15.22
C THR A 82 -5.66 -9.09 14.76
N ILE A 83 -6.32 -9.01 13.60
CA ILE A 83 -7.21 -10.07 13.10
C ILE A 83 -6.47 -11.01 12.13
N SER A 84 -5.48 -10.51 11.38
CA SER A 84 -4.78 -11.33 10.39
C SER A 84 -3.78 -12.26 11.05
N LYS A 85 -3.86 -13.56 10.73
CA LYS A 85 -2.77 -14.51 11.01
C LYS A 85 -1.48 -14.01 10.31
N PRO A 86 -0.29 -14.25 10.88
CA PRO A 86 0.97 -13.75 10.31
C PRO A 86 1.09 -14.21 8.85
N ILE A 87 1.03 -13.25 7.93
CA ILE A 87 1.01 -13.49 6.49
C ILE A 87 2.44 -13.74 6.05
N ARG A 88 2.94 -14.98 6.20
CA ARG A 88 4.37 -15.28 6.13
C ARG A 88 5.00 -15.10 4.74
N PHE A 89 6.23 -14.57 4.78
CA PHE A 89 7.34 -14.64 3.81
C PHE A 89 6.99 -14.73 2.32
N GLY A 90 7.06 -13.58 1.65
CA GLY A 90 6.80 -13.39 0.23
C GLY A 90 5.64 -12.42 0.00
N PHE A 91 4.61 -12.53 0.84
CA PHE A 91 3.53 -11.56 0.92
C PHE A 91 4.01 -10.24 1.55
N GLU A 92 4.62 -10.31 2.73
CA GLU A 92 5.22 -9.16 3.43
C GLU A 92 6.17 -8.39 2.52
N ARG A 93 7.10 -9.07 1.85
CA ARG A 93 8.10 -8.42 0.99
C ARG A 93 7.50 -7.63 -0.18
N ARG A 94 6.36 -8.05 -0.77
CA ARG A 94 5.69 -7.28 -1.83
C ARG A 94 5.05 -6.02 -1.27
N TRP A 95 4.41 -6.14 -0.12
CA TRP A 95 3.81 -5.00 0.56
C TRP A 95 4.87 -4.05 1.09
N ASP A 96 6.02 -4.53 1.53
CA ASP A 96 7.16 -3.69 1.90
C ASP A 96 7.61 -2.84 0.70
N ILE A 97 7.74 -3.44 -0.49
CA ILE A 97 8.07 -2.69 -1.73
C ILE A 97 7.05 -1.59 -2.00
N MET A 98 5.75 -1.89 -1.90
CA MET A 98 4.68 -0.89 -2.10
C MET A 98 4.74 0.22 -1.06
N HIS A 99 4.97 -0.11 0.21
CA HIS A 99 5.13 0.88 1.27
C HIS A 99 6.38 1.74 1.06
N TYR A 100 7.50 1.16 0.59
CA TYR A 100 8.70 1.93 0.25
C TYR A 100 8.47 2.85 -0.96
N LEU A 101 7.75 2.40 -1.98
CA LEU A 101 7.37 3.24 -3.12
C LEU A 101 6.47 4.40 -2.68
N THR A 102 5.49 4.15 -1.82
CA THR A 102 4.63 5.20 -1.26
C THR A 102 5.40 6.16 -0.37
N ALA A 103 6.29 5.66 0.50
CA ALA A 103 7.12 6.51 1.35
C ALA A 103 8.09 7.36 0.52
N GLY A 104 8.70 6.80 -0.53
CA GLY A 104 9.54 7.53 -1.47
C GLY A 104 8.76 8.58 -2.26
N GLY A 105 7.57 8.21 -2.75
CA GLY A 105 6.65 9.13 -3.42
C GLY A 105 6.20 10.27 -2.51
N PHE A 106 5.85 9.96 -1.27
CA PHE A 106 5.53 10.95 -0.24
C PHE A 106 6.70 11.91 -0.03
N PHE A 107 7.91 11.38 0.22
CA PHE A 107 9.11 12.18 0.45
C PHE A 107 9.40 13.11 -0.73
N VAL A 108 9.35 12.62 -1.98
CA VAL A 108 9.52 13.44 -3.18
C VAL A 108 8.43 14.52 -3.27
N SER A 109 7.17 14.18 -3.00
CA SER A 109 6.07 15.14 -3.01
C SER A 109 6.24 16.25 -1.96
N THR A 110 6.68 15.89 -0.74
CA THR A 110 6.96 16.84 0.33
C THR A 110 8.10 17.77 -0.06
N LEU A 111 9.16 17.24 -0.69
CA LEU A 111 10.26 18.08 -1.18
C LEU A 111 9.76 19.08 -2.25
N ILE A 112 8.91 18.65 -3.18
CA ILE A 112 8.32 19.55 -4.18
C ILE A 112 7.49 20.64 -3.51
N VAL A 113 6.63 20.27 -2.56
CA VAL A 113 5.77 21.20 -1.80
C VAL A 113 6.61 22.23 -1.02
N VAL A 114 7.70 21.80 -0.39
CA VAL A 114 8.52 22.66 0.49
C VAL A 114 9.40 23.62 -0.31
N PHE A 115 9.93 23.18 -1.45
CA PHE A 115 10.97 23.93 -2.18
C PHE A 115 10.46 24.64 -3.43
N ALA A 116 9.21 24.40 -3.88
CA ALA A 116 8.65 25.03 -5.06
C ALA A 116 7.20 25.49 -4.84
N PRO A 117 6.80 26.65 -5.39
CA PRO A 117 5.39 27.02 -5.46
C PRO A 117 4.64 26.00 -6.33
N LEU A 118 3.63 25.37 -5.75
CA LEU A 118 2.84 24.35 -6.44
C LEU A 118 1.91 24.98 -7.47
N GLU A 119 2.21 24.82 -8.75
CA GLU A 119 1.22 25.04 -9.81
C GLU A 119 0.29 23.82 -9.97
N LEU A 120 -0.88 24.03 -10.59
CA LEU A 120 -1.89 23.00 -10.78
C LEU A 120 -1.36 21.71 -11.44
N TRP A 121 -0.45 21.83 -12.41
CA TRP A 121 0.10 20.65 -13.09
C TRP A 121 0.95 19.77 -12.16
N HIS A 122 1.64 20.36 -11.16
CA HIS A 122 2.38 19.60 -10.16
C HIS A 122 1.41 18.75 -9.33
N VAL A 123 0.30 19.35 -8.90
CA VAL A 123 -0.76 18.68 -8.15
C VAL A 123 -1.32 17.52 -8.96
N LEU A 124 -1.67 17.76 -10.23
CA LEU A 124 -2.19 16.72 -11.12
C LEU A 124 -1.17 15.58 -11.32
N ALA A 125 0.11 15.89 -11.48
CA ALA A 125 1.16 14.88 -11.64
C ALA A 125 1.35 14.02 -10.38
N ILE A 126 1.38 14.64 -9.19
CA ILE A 126 1.52 13.93 -7.91
C ILE A 126 0.29 13.04 -7.66
N ILE A 127 -0.93 13.58 -7.81
CA ILE A 127 -2.17 12.81 -7.62
C ILE A 127 -2.27 11.66 -8.63
N SER A 128 -1.90 11.89 -9.88
CA SER A 128 -1.87 10.83 -10.90
C SER A 128 -0.88 9.72 -10.53
N THR A 129 0.26 10.07 -9.94
CA THR A 129 1.24 9.10 -9.45
C THR A 129 0.66 8.28 -8.29
N TYR A 130 -0.02 8.93 -7.33
CA TYR A 130 -0.71 8.22 -6.25
C TYR A 130 -1.83 7.31 -6.75
N LEU A 131 -2.60 7.73 -7.76
CA LEU A 131 -3.62 6.89 -8.39
C LEU A 131 -3.00 5.66 -9.06
N LEU A 132 -1.88 5.83 -9.78
CA LEU A 132 -1.17 4.72 -10.41
C LEU A 132 -0.61 3.74 -9.36
N LEU A 133 -0.07 4.24 -8.26
CA LEU A 133 0.40 3.42 -7.14
C LEU A 133 -0.76 2.67 -6.47
N GLY A 134 -1.89 3.35 -6.27
CA GLY A 134 -3.14 2.77 -5.76
C GLY A 134 -3.61 1.62 -6.64
N ILE A 135 -3.61 1.76 -7.97
CA ILE A 135 -4.01 0.69 -8.90
C ILE A 135 -2.96 -0.44 -8.98
N ALA A 136 -1.66 -0.10 -8.93
CA ALA A 136 -0.59 -1.08 -9.11
C ALA A 136 -0.56 -2.14 -8.01
N ALA A 137 -0.82 -1.75 -6.76
CA ALA A 137 -0.82 -2.65 -5.61
C ALA A 137 -1.87 -3.79 -5.70
N PRO A 138 -3.18 -3.54 -5.89
CA PRO A 138 -4.20 -4.57 -6.05
C PRO A 138 -4.01 -5.37 -7.34
N VAL A 139 -3.58 -4.75 -8.44
CA VAL A 139 -3.30 -5.47 -9.70
C VAL A 139 -2.17 -6.48 -9.53
N TRP A 140 -1.07 -6.08 -8.89
CA TRP A 140 0.04 -6.99 -8.59
C TRP A 140 -0.45 -8.16 -7.72
N GLU A 141 -1.23 -7.86 -6.67
CA GLU A 141 -1.74 -8.88 -5.77
C GLU A 141 -2.67 -9.87 -6.49
N VAL A 142 -3.61 -9.39 -7.31
CA VAL A 142 -4.50 -10.25 -8.12
C VAL A 142 -3.70 -11.15 -9.08
N ILE A 143 -2.73 -10.59 -9.80
CA ILE A 143 -1.89 -11.37 -10.73
C ILE A 143 -1.14 -12.47 -9.97
N THR A 144 -0.63 -12.14 -8.78
CA THR A 144 0.16 -13.10 -8.01
C THR A 144 -0.68 -14.22 -7.45
N VAL A 145 -1.83 -13.90 -6.84
CA VAL A 145 -2.78 -14.90 -6.36
C VAL A 145 -3.21 -15.82 -7.51
N ARG A 146 -3.55 -15.25 -8.68
CA ARG A 146 -3.92 -16.02 -9.87
C ARG A 146 -2.80 -16.96 -10.34
N ASN A 147 -1.55 -16.51 -10.34
CA ASN A 147 -0.41 -17.33 -10.76
C ASN A 147 -0.14 -18.47 -9.76
N LEU A 148 -0.28 -18.20 -8.46
CA LEU A 148 -0.16 -19.23 -7.42
C LEU A 148 -1.23 -20.32 -7.58
N TYR A 149 -2.48 -19.93 -7.86
CA TYR A 149 -3.55 -20.89 -8.14
C TYR A 149 -3.29 -21.73 -9.38
N ARG A 150 -2.80 -21.12 -10.47
CA ARG A 150 -2.48 -21.83 -11.72
C ARG A 150 -1.36 -22.86 -11.53
N ASN A 151 -0.33 -22.54 -10.76
CA ASN A 151 0.81 -23.42 -10.53
C ASN A 151 0.52 -24.55 -9.52
N ALA A 152 -0.63 -24.49 -8.83
CA ALA A 152 -1.07 -25.51 -7.87
C ALA A 152 -2.01 -26.56 -8.50
N GLN A 153 -2.45 -26.36 -9.74
CA GLN A 153 -3.21 -27.30 -10.56
C GLN A 153 -2.26 -28.13 -11.43
#